data_AF-A0A938GLP2-F1
#
_entry.id   AF-A0A938GLP2-F1
#
_cell.length_a   1.000
_cell.length_b   1.000
_cell.length_c   1.000
_cell.angle_alpha   90.00
_cell.angle_beta   90.00
_cell.angle_gamma   90.00
#
_symmetry.space_group_name_H-M   'P 1'
#
loop_
_entity.id
_entity.type
_entity.pdbx_description
1 polymer ?
#
loop_
_entity_poly.entity_id
_entity_poly.type
_entity_poly.pdbx_seq_one_letter_code
_entity_poly.pdbx_strand_id
1 'polypeptide(L)'
;MTASHEHFAFSLLKTFLANLARTNITHPGAPHIVIATPRAQHHEMGAYLANTAAANCGWRVTFLGPDLPAAEIAIAARQCGARAVALSLVYPITDASLTGELTQLKNALPPECALVIGGRAAGAHATLINQIGATLIEDLTVFCTWLSR
;
A
#
# COMPACT_ATOMS: atom_id res chain seq x y z
N MET A 1 25.56 -7.65 12.83
CA MET A 1 24.81 -8.18 11.68
C MET A 1 25.37 -7.54 10.42
N THR A 2 25.56 -8.29 9.34
CA THR A 2 26.00 -7.75 8.04
C THR A 2 24.76 -7.49 7.17
N ALA A 3 24.84 -6.54 6.24
CA ALA A 3 23.75 -6.23 5.29
C ALA A 3 23.25 -7.48 4.54
N SER A 4 24.15 -8.43 4.24
CA SER A 4 23.79 -9.71 3.60
C SER A 4 22.88 -10.58 4.47
N HIS A 5 23.08 -10.63 5.79
CA HIS A 5 22.19 -11.36 6.69
C HIS A 5 20.81 -10.69 6.79
N GLU A 6 20.76 -9.36 6.76
CA GLU A 6 19.51 -8.60 6.74
C GLU A 6 18.71 -8.86 5.46
N HIS A 7 19.37 -8.81 4.29
CA HIS A 7 18.71 -9.13 3.02
C HIS A 7 18.21 -10.58 2.95
N PHE A 8 18.98 -11.54 3.47
CA PHE A 8 18.55 -12.94 3.54
C PHE A 8 17.32 -13.13 4.43
N ALA A 9 17.36 -12.59 5.66
CA ALA A 9 16.22 -12.66 6.58
C ALA A 9 14.97 -11.97 5.99
N PHE A 10 15.15 -10.83 5.31
CA PHE A 10 14.09 -10.12 4.62
C PHE A 10 13.42 -10.95 3.52
N SER A 11 14.23 -11.65 2.72
CA SER A 11 13.76 -12.51 1.64
C SER A 11 12.95 -13.71 2.16
N LEU A 12 13.38 -14.29 3.28
CA LEU A 12 12.63 -15.35 3.96
C LEU A 12 11.29 -14.83 4.49
N LEU A 13 11.28 -13.66 5.14
CA LEU A 13 10.06 -13.07 5.67
C LEU A 13 9.06 -12.74 4.55
N LYS A 14 9.52 -12.16 3.43
CA LYS A 14 8.67 -11.94 2.26
C LYS A 14 8.03 -13.23 1.76
N THR A 15 8.82 -14.29 1.64
CA THR A 15 8.35 -15.58 1.16
C THR A 15 7.28 -16.16 2.09
N PHE A 16 7.51 -16.06 3.40
CA PHE A 16 6.56 -16.47 4.42
C PHE A 16 5.25 -15.67 4.34
N LEU A 17 5.32 -14.33 4.30
CA LEU A 17 4.16 -13.45 4.21
C LEU A 17 3.35 -13.66 2.93
N ALA A 18 4.03 -13.86 1.80
CA ALA A 18 3.39 -14.17 0.53
C ALA A 18 2.67 -15.53 0.55
N ASN A 19 3.24 -16.52 1.25
CA ASN A 19 2.58 -17.82 1.44
C ASN A 19 1.30 -17.69 2.28
N LEU A 20 1.33 -16.93 3.37
CA LEU A 20 0.14 -16.68 4.19
C LEU A 20 -0.95 -15.93 3.41
N ALA A 21 -0.58 -14.98 2.56
CA ALA A 21 -1.55 -14.27 1.73
C ALA A 21 -2.24 -15.21 0.72
N ARG A 22 -1.51 -16.19 0.16
CA ARG A 22 -2.02 -17.14 -0.84
C ARG A 22 -3.03 -18.15 -0.29
N THR A 23 -3.01 -18.43 1.01
CA THR A 23 -3.90 -19.42 1.62
C THR A 23 -5.34 -18.92 1.81
N ASN A 24 -5.62 -17.64 1.56
CA ASN A 24 -6.98 -17.11 1.66
C ASN A 24 -7.78 -17.37 0.39
N ILE A 25 -8.87 -18.11 0.56
CA ILE A 25 -9.91 -18.24 -0.45
C ILE A 25 -10.77 -16.98 -0.36
N THR A 26 -10.58 -16.03 -1.29
CA THR A 26 -11.43 -14.85 -1.37
C THR A 26 -12.80 -15.21 -1.96
N HIS A 27 -13.88 -14.78 -1.31
CA HIS A 27 -15.24 -15.03 -1.80
C HIS A 27 -15.55 -14.29 -3.12
N PRO A 28 -16.41 -14.85 -3.99
CA PRO A 28 -16.97 -14.11 -5.11
C PRO A 28 -17.69 -12.85 -4.60
N GLY A 29 -17.22 -11.67 -5.02
CA GLY A 29 -17.74 -10.37 -4.55
C GLY A 29 -16.89 -9.68 -3.48
N ALA A 30 -15.76 -10.27 -3.06
CA ALA A 30 -14.82 -9.61 -2.16
C ALA A 30 -14.31 -8.28 -2.77
N PRO A 31 -14.23 -7.19 -1.97
CA PRO A 31 -13.69 -5.92 -2.45
C PRO A 31 -12.22 -6.07 -2.83
N HIS A 32 -11.80 -5.30 -3.84
CA HIS A 32 -10.45 -5.36 -4.37
C HIS A 32 -9.63 -4.16 -3.88
N ILE A 33 -8.43 -4.41 -3.38
CA ILE A 33 -7.42 -3.40 -3.03
C ILE A 33 -6.15 -3.56 -3.86
N VAL A 34 -5.61 -2.44 -4.32
CA VAL A 34 -4.28 -2.36 -4.93
C VAL A 34 -3.28 -1.88 -3.88
N ILE A 35 -2.11 -2.53 -3.80
CA ILE A 35 -1.07 -2.20 -2.82
C ILE A 35 0.25 -1.98 -3.54
N ALA A 36 0.90 -0.86 -3.24
CA ALA A 36 2.16 -0.44 -3.87
C ALA A 36 3.00 0.43 -2.92
N THR A 37 4.21 0.78 -3.35
CA THR A 37 4.91 1.97 -2.84
C THR A 37 5.03 3.00 -3.98
N PRO A 38 4.92 4.30 -3.68
CA PRO A 38 5.04 5.33 -4.70
C PRO A 38 6.49 5.46 -5.17
N ARG A 39 6.68 6.22 -6.25
CA ARG A 39 7.99 6.51 -6.84
C ARG A 39 9.03 6.91 -5.78
N ALA A 40 10.27 6.44 -5.98
CA ALA A 40 11.43 6.61 -5.11
C ALA A 40 11.31 6.01 -3.69
N GLN A 41 10.23 5.28 -3.38
CA GLN A 41 10.08 4.55 -2.11
C GLN A 41 10.42 3.07 -2.28
N HIS A 42 11.68 2.70 -2.11
CA HIS A 42 12.12 1.31 -2.35
C HIS A 42 11.82 0.35 -1.17
N HIS A 43 11.34 0.85 -0.03
CA HIS A 43 11.11 0.04 1.17
C HIS A 43 9.72 -0.60 1.17
N GLU A 44 9.68 -1.84 0.68
CA GLU A 44 8.45 -2.59 0.39
C GLU A 44 7.86 -3.38 1.57
N MET A 45 8.54 -3.47 2.72
CA MET A 45 8.09 -4.36 3.82
C MET A 45 6.69 -3.99 4.34
N GLY A 46 6.42 -2.70 4.52
CA GLY A 46 5.11 -2.24 4.97
C GLY A 46 4.02 -2.58 3.96
N ALA A 47 4.34 -2.53 2.66
CA ALA A 47 3.43 -2.92 1.60
C ALA A 47 3.17 -4.44 1.60
N TYR A 48 4.18 -5.28 1.86
CA TYR A 48 3.98 -6.74 2.04
C TYR A 48 3.11 -7.07 3.24
N LEU A 49 3.31 -6.40 4.38
CA LEU A 49 2.49 -6.58 5.57
C LEU A 49 1.04 -6.16 5.31
N ALA A 50 0.84 -5.02 4.65
CA ALA A 50 -0.49 -4.57 4.23
C ALA A 50 -1.15 -5.58 3.27
N ASN A 51 -0.39 -6.16 2.34
CA ASN A 51 -0.88 -7.21 1.44
C ASN A 51 -1.37 -8.44 2.21
N THR A 52 -0.57 -8.96 3.13
CA THR A 52 -0.98 -10.12 3.94
C THR A 52 -2.17 -9.79 4.84
N ALA A 53 -2.21 -8.60 5.44
CA ALA A 53 -3.33 -8.15 6.26
C ALA A 53 -4.64 -8.03 5.45
N ALA A 54 -4.60 -7.38 4.29
CA ALA A 54 -5.76 -7.25 3.41
C ALA A 54 -6.30 -8.61 2.95
N ALA A 55 -5.42 -9.51 2.53
CA ALA A 55 -5.80 -10.87 2.17
C ALA A 55 -6.47 -11.59 3.35
N ASN A 56 -5.92 -11.47 4.56
CA ASN A 56 -6.48 -12.05 5.79
C ASN A 56 -7.82 -11.43 6.20
N CYS A 57 -8.07 -10.17 5.86
CA CYS A 57 -9.37 -9.52 6.02
C CYS A 57 -10.37 -9.88 4.89
N GLY A 58 -10.04 -10.83 4.01
CA GLY A 58 -10.93 -11.31 2.96
C GLY A 58 -10.97 -10.43 1.71
N TRP A 59 -10.08 -9.45 1.58
CA TRP A 59 -9.97 -8.64 0.37
C TRP A 59 -9.26 -9.40 -0.75
N ARG A 60 -9.67 -9.14 -1.99
CA ARG A 60 -8.82 -9.45 -3.15
C ARG A 60 -7.69 -8.43 -3.19
N VAL A 61 -6.46 -8.88 -3.40
CA VAL A 61 -5.30 -8.00 -3.39
C VAL A 61 -4.54 -8.09 -4.70
N THR A 62 -4.26 -6.94 -5.31
CA THR A 62 -3.26 -6.80 -6.38
C THR A 62 -2.06 -6.06 -5.81
N PHE A 63 -0.97 -6.78 -5.59
CA PHE A 63 0.30 -6.22 -5.13
C PHE A 63 1.17 -5.87 -6.34
N LEU A 64 1.41 -4.58 -6.55
CA LEU A 64 2.18 -4.10 -7.70
C LEU A 64 3.70 -4.04 -7.43
N GLY A 65 4.10 -4.12 -6.16
CA GLY A 65 5.49 -3.97 -5.77
C GLY A 65 5.89 -2.50 -5.53
N PRO A 66 7.20 -2.24 -5.41
CA PRO A 66 7.68 -0.93 -5.03
C PRO A 66 7.98 0.00 -6.23
N ASP A 67 8.16 1.29 -5.93
CA ASP A 67 8.68 2.32 -6.82
C ASP A 67 7.86 2.53 -8.10
N LEU A 68 6.54 2.76 -7.93
CA LEU A 68 5.63 2.94 -9.05
C LEU A 68 5.15 4.38 -9.21
N PRO A 69 5.12 4.91 -10.45
CA PRO A 69 4.51 6.20 -10.74
C PRO A 69 3.01 6.20 -10.44
N ALA A 70 2.48 7.36 -10.03
CA ALA A 70 1.05 7.55 -9.76
C ALA A 70 0.14 7.08 -10.92
N ALA A 71 0.55 7.33 -12.16
CA ALA A 71 -0.22 6.95 -13.34
C ALA A 71 -0.41 5.43 -13.46
N GLU A 72 0.63 4.64 -13.21
CA GLU A 72 0.57 3.17 -13.30
C GLU A 72 -0.29 2.57 -12.19
N ILE A 73 -0.16 3.08 -10.97
CA ILE A 73 -1.00 2.67 -9.83
C ILE A 73 -2.48 2.96 -10.15
N ALA A 74 -2.79 4.14 -10.69
CA ALA A 74 -4.16 4.50 -11.07
C ALA A 74 -4.71 3.63 -12.21
N ILE A 75 -3.89 3.28 -13.21
CA ILE A 75 -4.27 2.36 -14.28
C ILE A 75 -4.65 0.99 -13.70
N ALA A 76 -3.79 0.43 -12.87
CA ALA A 76 -4.04 -0.86 -12.22
C ALA A 76 -5.32 -0.82 -11.36
N ALA A 77 -5.49 0.23 -10.53
CA ALA A 77 -6.68 0.40 -9.71
C ALA A 77 -7.98 0.40 -10.53
N ARG A 78 -8.00 1.09 -11.68
CA ARG A 78 -9.16 1.11 -12.59
C ARG A 78 -9.40 -0.26 -13.24
N GLN A 79 -8.36 -0.90 -13.78
CA GLN A 79 -8.47 -2.21 -14.43
C GLN A 79 -8.96 -3.29 -13.46
N CYS A 80 -8.54 -3.21 -12.22
CA CYS A 80 -8.90 -4.14 -11.16
C CYS A 80 -10.28 -3.88 -10.54
N GLY A 81 -10.94 -2.75 -10.85
CA GLY A 81 -12.14 -2.30 -10.15
C GLY A 81 -11.88 -2.12 -8.66
N ALA A 82 -10.72 -1.58 -8.31
CA ALA A 82 -10.27 -1.48 -6.93
C ALA A 82 -11.13 -0.49 -6.14
N ARG A 83 -11.68 -0.93 -5.00
CA ARG A 83 -12.36 -0.07 -4.03
C ARG A 83 -11.36 0.75 -3.22
N ALA A 84 -10.10 0.32 -3.19
CA ALA A 84 -9.06 1.00 -2.44
C ALA A 84 -7.67 0.86 -3.09
N VAL A 85 -6.83 1.85 -2.85
CA VAL A 85 -5.38 1.81 -3.05
C VAL A 85 -4.71 2.06 -1.71
N ALA A 86 -3.80 1.17 -1.27
CA ALA A 86 -2.96 1.40 -0.11
C ALA A 86 -1.50 1.60 -0.51
N LEU A 87 -0.89 2.67 0.00
CA LEU A 87 0.51 3.01 -0.21
C LEU A 87 1.32 2.89 1.09
N SER A 88 2.52 2.31 0.98
CA SER A 88 3.51 2.33 2.06
C SER A 88 4.60 3.36 1.78
N LEU A 89 4.75 4.34 2.67
CA LEU A 89 5.76 5.40 2.64
C LEU A 89 6.71 5.20 3.82
N VAL A 90 7.99 4.97 3.55
CA VAL A 90 8.96 4.59 4.59
C VAL A 90 10.24 5.40 4.49
N TYR A 91 10.84 5.51 3.30
CA TYR A 91 12.02 6.32 3.06
C TYR A 91 12.19 6.59 1.55
N PRO A 92 12.58 7.82 1.14
CA PRO A 92 12.92 8.98 1.98
C PRO A 92 11.73 9.55 2.74
N ILE A 93 11.98 10.09 3.94
CA ILE A 93 10.93 10.66 4.82
C ILE A 93 10.40 11.96 4.22
N THR A 94 11.27 12.79 3.66
CA THR A 94 10.93 14.02 2.98
C THR A 94 11.32 13.92 1.51
N ASP A 95 10.32 14.03 0.65
CA ASP A 95 10.49 14.03 -0.79
C ASP A 95 9.57 15.10 -1.38
N ALA A 96 10.14 16.09 -2.04
CA ALA A 96 9.38 17.19 -2.65
C ALA A 96 8.51 16.71 -3.83
N SER A 97 8.90 15.62 -4.50
CA SER A 97 8.16 15.05 -5.63
C SER A 97 6.91 14.27 -5.19
N LEU A 98 6.92 13.74 -3.96
CA LEU A 98 5.82 12.94 -3.40
C LEU A 98 4.51 13.72 -3.34
N THR A 99 4.56 15.03 -3.08
CA THR A 99 3.38 15.89 -3.10
C THR A 99 2.66 15.87 -4.44
N GLY A 100 3.42 16.02 -5.53
CA GLY A 100 2.90 15.97 -6.89
C GLY A 100 2.34 14.59 -7.22
N GLU A 101 3.10 13.54 -6.89
CA GLU A 101 2.71 12.15 -7.15
C GLU A 101 1.42 11.75 -6.41
N LEU A 102 1.29 12.05 -5.12
CA LEU A 102 0.08 11.72 -4.35
C LEU A 102 -1.15 12.49 -4.83
N THR A 103 -0.97 13.78 -5.17
CA THR A 103 -2.05 14.60 -5.72
C THR A 103 -2.49 14.09 -7.09
N GLN A 104 -1.52 13.76 -7.96
CA GLN A 104 -1.80 13.17 -9.27
C GLN A 104 -2.52 11.83 -9.14
N LEU A 105 -2.06 10.96 -8.22
CA LEU A 105 -2.69 9.68 -7.97
C LEU A 105 -4.14 9.87 -7.56
N LYS A 106 -4.40 10.72 -6.54
CA LYS A 106 -5.76 10.95 -6.05
C LYS A 106 -6.69 11.46 -7.15
N ASN A 107 -6.22 12.38 -8.01
CA ASN A 107 -7.00 12.91 -9.12
C ASN A 107 -7.26 11.89 -10.24
N ALA A 108 -6.37 10.91 -10.41
CA ALA A 108 -6.49 9.87 -11.42
C ALA A 108 -7.31 8.65 -10.95
N LEU A 109 -7.55 8.52 -9.65
CA LEU A 109 -8.36 7.45 -9.08
C LEU A 109 -9.86 7.76 -9.22
N PRO A 110 -10.71 6.73 -9.38
CA PRO A 110 -12.16 6.91 -9.31
C PRO A 110 -12.58 7.54 -7.97
N PRO A 111 -13.63 8.38 -7.93
CA PRO A 111 -14.08 9.04 -6.70
C PRO A 111 -14.40 8.08 -5.55
N GLU A 112 -14.94 6.90 -5.88
CA GLU A 112 -15.28 5.81 -4.97
C GLU A 112 -14.08 4.99 -4.48
N CYS A 113 -12.91 5.17 -5.12
CA CYS A 113 -11.68 4.48 -4.74
C CYS A 113 -11.00 5.22 -3.59
N ALA A 114 -10.94 4.58 -2.42
CA ALA A 114 -10.27 5.14 -1.26
C ALA A 114 -8.75 5.11 -1.45
N LEU A 115 -8.07 6.21 -1.10
CA LEU A 115 -6.61 6.26 -1.03
C LEU A 115 -6.19 6.19 0.43
N VAL A 116 -5.44 5.16 0.78
CA VAL A 116 -4.98 4.86 2.14
C VAL A 116 -3.46 4.93 2.15
N ILE A 117 -2.88 5.65 3.09
CA ILE A 117 -1.44 5.91 3.14
C ILE A 117 -0.94 5.61 4.55
N GLY A 118 0.07 4.74 4.64
CA GLY A 118 0.70 4.41 5.91
C GLY A 118 2.21 4.21 5.78
N GLY A 119 2.85 3.82 6.87
CA GLY A 119 4.29 3.64 6.95
C GLY A 119 5.01 4.79 7.66
N ARG A 120 6.28 4.55 8.01
CA ARG A 120 7.05 5.43 8.91
C ARG A 120 7.17 6.87 8.44
N ALA A 121 7.15 7.12 7.13
CA ALA A 121 7.22 8.47 6.58
C ALA A 121 5.85 9.14 6.44
N ALA A 122 4.74 8.40 6.53
CA ALA A 122 3.40 8.93 6.27
C ALA A 122 3.01 10.07 7.23
N GLY A 123 3.41 10.00 8.50
CA GLY A 123 3.13 11.04 9.49
C GLY A 123 3.74 12.40 9.14
N ALA A 124 4.91 12.43 8.47
CA ALA A 124 5.54 13.67 8.01
C ALA A 124 4.73 14.37 6.90
N HIS A 125 3.83 13.65 6.24
CA HIS A 125 2.97 14.13 5.15
C HIS A 125 1.50 14.21 5.55
N ALA A 126 1.17 14.14 6.85
CA ALA A 126 -0.21 14.10 7.34
C ALA A 126 -1.08 15.26 6.83
N THR A 127 -0.53 16.48 6.78
CA THR A 127 -1.22 17.67 6.24
C THR A 127 -1.63 17.47 4.79
N LEU A 128 -0.71 17.00 3.94
CA LEU A 128 -0.97 16.72 2.54
C LEU A 128 -2.00 15.60 2.37
N ILE A 129 -1.83 14.50 3.09
CA ILE A 129 -2.71 13.32 3.03
C ILE A 129 -4.16 13.74 3.33
N ASN A 130 -4.36 14.58 4.36
CA ASN A 130 -5.67 15.12 4.70
C ASN A 130 -6.20 16.09 3.62
N GLN A 131 -5.35 16.96 3.06
CA GLN A 131 -5.74 17.92 2.02
C GLN A 131 -6.25 17.24 0.74
N ILE A 132 -5.63 16.12 0.34
CA ILE A 132 -6.07 15.35 -0.83
C ILE A 132 -7.24 14.40 -0.52
N GLY A 133 -7.74 14.38 0.73
CA GLY A 133 -8.82 13.49 1.14
C GLY A 133 -8.42 12.00 1.17
N ALA A 134 -7.14 11.72 1.39
CA ALA A 134 -6.66 10.37 1.64
C ALA A 134 -6.72 10.04 3.15
N THR A 135 -6.73 8.76 3.49
CA THR A 135 -6.75 8.30 4.89
C THR A 135 -5.33 7.97 5.35
N LEU A 136 -4.89 8.63 6.42
CA LEU A 136 -3.64 8.27 7.10
C LEU A 136 -3.86 7.04 7.99
N ILE A 137 -2.94 6.08 7.91
CA ILE A 137 -2.92 4.87 8.74
C ILE A 137 -1.59 4.82 9.50
N GLU A 138 -1.68 4.86 10.82
CA GLU A 138 -0.53 4.92 11.72
C GLU A 138 0.16 3.55 11.87
N ASP A 139 -0.62 2.48 11.91
CA ASP A 139 -0.12 1.12 12.07
C ASP A 139 -1.02 0.06 11.41
N LEU A 140 -0.55 -1.20 11.45
CA LEU A 140 -1.23 -2.32 10.83
C LEU A 140 -2.56 -2.68 11.53
N THR A 141 -2.69 -2.40 12.83
CA THR A 141 -3.94 -2.64 13.58
C THR A 141 -5.04 -1.72 13.06
N VAL A 142 -4.74 -0.43 12.94
CA VAL A 142 -5.64 0.57 12.36
C VAL A 142 -6.00 0.21 10.91
N PHE A 143 -5.03 -0.31 10.15
CA PHE A 143 -5.29 -0.81 8.79
C PHE A 143 -6.31 -1.95 8.75
N CYS A 144 -6.13 -2.98 9.59
CA CYS A 144 -7.07 -4.11 9.68
C CYS A 144 -8.48 -3.69 10.11
N THR A 145 -8.58 -2.75 11.06
CA THR A 145 -9.87 -2.15 11.44
C THR A 145 -10.50 -1.40 10.28
N TRP A 146 -9.71 -0.64 9.51
CA TRP A 146 -10.19 0.09 8.34
C TRP A 146 -10.71 -0.85 7.24
N LEU A 147 -10.02 -1.96 6.99
CA LEU A 147 -10.41 -2.99 6.02
C LEU A 147 -11.73 -3.71 6.38
N SER A 148 -12.11 -3.67 7.65
CA SER A 148 -13.29 -4.36 8.18
C SER A 148 -14.56 -3.48 8.16
N ARG A 149 -14.48 -2.27 7.62
CA ARG A 149 -15.59 -1.32 7.46
C ARG A 149 -16.37 -1.54 6.16
#